data_AF-A0A1C6CPT3-F1
#
_entry.id   AF-A0A1C6CPT3-F1
#
_cell.length_a   1.000
_cell.length_b   1.000
_cell.length_c   1.000
_cell.angle_alpha   90.00
_cell.angle_beta   90.00
_cell.angle_gamma   90.00
#
_symmetry.space_group_name_H-M   'P 1'
#
loop_
_entity.id
_entity.type
_entity.pdbx_description
1 polymer ?
#
loop_
_entity_poly.entity_id
_entity_poly.type
_entity_poly.pdbx_seq_one_letter_code
_entity_poly.pdbx_strand_id
1 'polypeptide(L)'
;METFVYKDHKKLRCGYTTGTCAALAAQGAVRFLLTGSWRETEELMTPKGIPVRVVLEEKTSGDGWAECAVRKDAGDDYDVTNGILVYARAEFPDAETGAADHAVGSFLPQIVIDGGIGIGRVTKPGLDQPVGAAAINSVPRKMIRDAVDALLEEAGELRSVLVTIKIPAGVEAAKKTFNPVLGIEGGISVLGTSGIVEPMSEEALVETIRTHLNVLKAEGRRWVIAVPGNMGAGFLQTYLKSCPGKYKSKDDVSGICDQTEPLDRQSSDCSDRNSSVNPSEQDEQKKSLEKSLVTMSNFVGKTIDIAAELGFSGIVIAGHMGKLVKIGNGIMNTHSKEADGRMDTLLSCALSAGTEDLELLRKIQGSNTTDEAMDHLKQAGILEDTIRVFLKRAAWHLAHRSRDELKTGMIVFGTKGEYLGETDDAAEILKEALSELKMQSLCEEEDHRR
;
A
#
# COMPACT_ATOMS: atom_id res chain seq x y z
N MET A 1 23.95 21.25 -5.02
CA MET A 1 24.73 20.19 -5.70
C MET A 1 23.75 19.09 -6.08
N GLU A 2 23.87 18.53 -7.28
CA GLU A 2 23.04 17.39 -7.69
C GLU A 2 23.46 16.13 -6.94
N THR A 3 22.49 15.42 -6.36
CA THR A 3 22.71 14.17 -5.62
C THR A 3 22.43 12.98 -6.55
N PHE A 4 23.26 11.94 -6.48
CA PHE A 4 23.13 10.75 -7.31
C PHE A 4 23.22 9.46 -6.47
N VAL A 5 22.51 8.43 -6.92
CA VAL A 5 22.59 7.07 -6.38
C VAL A 5 22.91 6.07 -7.50
N TYR A 6 23.47 4.92 -7.14
CA TYR A 6 23.71 3.84 -8.08
C TYR A 6 22.69 2.72 -7.86
N LYS A 7 21.89 2.42 -8.88
CA LYS A 7 20.88 1.35 -8.89
C LYS A 7 20.97 0.59 -10.20
N ASP A 8 20.94 -0.75 -10.16
CA ASP A 8 21.06 -1.60 -11.36
C ASP A 8 22.25 -1.23 -12.27
N HIS A 9 23.41 -0.91 -11.67
CA HIS A 9 24.62 -0.43 -12.37
C HIS A 9 24.44 0.88 -13.16
N LYS A 10 23.35 1.61 -12.95
CA LYS A 10 23.12 2.94 -13.51
C LYS A 10 23.28 4.01 -12.44
N LYS A 11 23.94 5.11 -12.81
CA LYS A 11 23.97 6.33 -12.00
C LYS A 11 22.68 7.09 -12.27
N LEU A 12 21.86 7.27 -11.24
CA LEU A 12 20.56 7.93 -11.31
C LEU A 12 20.57 9.18 -10.44
N ARG A 13 19.98 10.26 -10.94
CA ARG A 13 19.85 11.55 -10.25
C ARG A 13 18.69 11.50 -9.27
N CYS A 14 18.94 11.94 -8.05
CA CYS A 14 17.91 12.12 -7.03
C CYS A 14 17.10 13.39 -7.32
N GLY A 15 15.83 13.34 -6.93
CA GLY A 15 14.96 14.51 -6.90
C GLY A 15 14.68 14.98 -5.48
N TYR A 16 13.64 15.79 -5.34
CA TYR A 16 13.14 16.26 -4.04
C TYR A 16 11.64 16.00 -3.91
N THR A 17 11.21 15.78 -2.67
CA THR A 17 9.87 15.30 -2.38
C THR A 17 8.82 16.41 -2.52
N THR A 18 7.54 16.04 -2.58
CA THR A 18 6.45 17.02 -2.49
C THR A 18 6.52 17.83 -1.20
N GLY A 19 6.96 17.22 -0.09
CA GLY A 19 7.21 17.93 1.17
C GLY A 19 8.28 19.03 1.05
N THR A 20 9.41 18.75 0.39
CA THR A 20 10.45 19.76 0.14
C THR A 20 9.94 20.90 -0.74
N CYS A 21 9.19 20.58 -1.81
CA CYS A 21 8.56 21.61 -2.65
C CYS A 21 7.60 22.50 -1.84
N ALA A 22 6.75 21.88 -1.00
CA ALA A 22 5.78 22.61 -0.19
C ALA A 22 6.45 23.54 0.83
N ALA A 23 7.53 23.08 1.48
CA ALA A 23 8.31 23.89 2.40
C ALA A 23 9.01 25.07 1.69
N LEU A 24 9.64 24.84 0.53
CA LEU A 24 10.27 25.90 -0.26
C LEU A 24 9.26 26.92 -0.80
N ALA A 25 8.09 26.45 -1.26
CA ALA A 25 7.01 27.33 -1.68
C ALA A 25 6.48 28.16 -0.52
N ALA A 26 6.30 27.55 0.67
CA ALA A 26 5.85 28.27 1.87
C ALA A 26 6.88 29.32 2.31
N GLN A 27 8.17 28.98 2.30
CA GLN A 27 9.27 29.89 2.57
C GLN A 27 9.25 31.10 1.62
N GLY A 28 9.09 30.86 0.31
CA GLY A 28 8.98 31.92 -0.69
C GLY A 28 7.76 32.82 -0.50
N ALA A 29 6.60 32.21 -0.24
CA ALA A 29 5.35 32.95 -0.04
C ALA A 29 5.40 33.81 1.22
N VAL A 30 5.88 33.28 2.35
CA VAL A 30 6.03 34.03 3.60
C VAL A 30 7.06 35.15 3.44
N ARG A 31 8.20 34.89 2.81
CA ARG A 31 9.19 35.94 2.56
C ARG A 31 8.60 37.08 1.72
N PHE A 32 7.85 36.73 0.67
CA PHE A 32 7.22 37.72 -0.19
C PHE A 32 6.15 38.51 0.57
N LEU A 33 5.37 37.85 1.43
CA LEU A 33 4.39 38.48 2.32
C LEU A 33 5.05 39.48 3.29
N LEU A 34 6.15 39.10 3.94
CA LEU A 34 6.81 39.91 4.97
C LEU A 34 7.57 41.11 4.39
N THR A 35 8.23 40.92 3.25
CA THR A 35 9.18 41.91 2.72
C THR A 35 8.63 42.72 1.54
N GLY A 36 7.52 42.28 0.94
CA GLY A 36 7.02 42.80 -0.34
C GLY A 36 7.98 42.60 -1.52
N SER A 37 9.10 41.91 -1.31
CA SER A 37 10.18 41.75 -2.28
C SER A 37 10.26 40.31 -2.77
N TRP A 38 10.32 40.14 -4.09
CA TRP A 38 10.43 38.84 -4.72
C TRP A 38 11.87 38.34 -4.78
N ARG A 39 12.08 37.04 -4.51
CA ARG A 39 13.33 36.33 -4.79
C ARG A 39 13.10 35.28 -5.88
N GLU A 40 14.06 35.15 -6.79
CA GLU A 40 13.97 34.13 -7.86
C GLU A 40 14.24 32.71 -7.36
N THR A 41 14.96 32.56 -6.23
CA THR A 41 15.32 31.24 -5.70
C THR A 41 15.21 31.18 -4.19
N GLU A 42 14.83 30.02 -3.68
CA GLU A 42 14.89 29.66 -2.25
C GLU A 42 15.71 28.40 -2.06
N GLU A 43 16.26 28.24 -0.85
CA GLU A 43 17.06 27.10 -0.44
C GLU A 43 16.67 26.67 0.97
N LEU A 44 16.63 25.37 1.23
CA LEU A 44 16.48 24.80 2.58
C LEU A 44 17.33 23.54 2.76
N MET A 45 17.59 23.20 4.01
CA MET A 45 18.24 21.94 4.39
C MET A 45 17.19 20.85 4.58
N THR A 46 17.30 19.74 3.84
CA THR A 46 16.37 18.61 4.00
C THR A 46 16.69 17.78 5.25
N PRO A 47 15.74 16.97 5.77
CA PRO A 47 16.00 16.03 6.86
C PRO A 47 17.18 15.07 6.61
N LYS A 48 17.49 14.77 5.34
CA LYS A 48 18.65 13.97 4.95
C LYS A 48 20.00 14.71 5.04
N GLY A 49 19.99 15.99 5.43
CA GLY A 49 21.19 16.84 5.48
C GLY A 49 21.69 17.27 4.11
N ILE A 50 20.84 17.23 3.08
CA ILE A 50 21.17 17.67 1.72
C ILE A 50 20.49 19.01 1.46
N PRO A 51 21.23 20.07 1.09
CA PRO A 51 20.62 21.36 0.74
C PRO A 51 19.95 21.27 -0.63
N VAL A 52 18.71 21.75 -0.70
CA VAL A 52 17.94 21.81 -1.95
C VAL A 52 17.64 23.27 -2.25
N ARG A 53 18.06 23.70 -3.45
CA ARG A 53 17.81 25.03 -3.99
C ARG A 53 16.91 24.92 -5.22
N VAL A 54 15.86 25.73 -5.24
CA VAL A 54 14.86 25.73 -6.33
C VAL A 54 14.62 27.15 -6.83
N VAL A 55 14.13 27.23 -8.08
CA VAL A 55 13.56 28.46 -8.63
C VAL A 55 12.12 28.56 -8.16
N LEU A 56 11.72 29.75 -7.69
CA LEU A 56 10.32 30.02 -7.39
C LEU A 56 9.60 30.37 -8.70
N GLU A 57 8.42 29.81 -8.89
CA GLU A 57 7.57 30.00 -10.07
C GLU A 57 6.23 30.64 -9.66
N GLU A 58 5.50 31.18 -10.63
CA GLU A 58 4.11 31.66 -10.52
C GLU A 58 3.78 32.43 -9.22
N LYS A 59 4.15 33.71 -9.17
CA LYS A 59 3.90 34.58 -8.00
C LYS A 59 2.62 35.40 -8.14
N THR A 60 1.87 35.50 -7.06
CA THR A 60 0.78 36.46 -6.89
C THR A 60 0.75 36.97 -5.45
N SER A 61 0.23 38.18 -5.24
CA SER A 61 0.12 38.78 -3.90
C SER A 61 -1.03 39.77 -3.85
N GLY A 62 -1.50 40.05 -2.65
CA GLY A 62 -2.50 41.08 -2.37
C GLY A 62 -2.31 41.64 -0.96
N ASP A 63 -3.32 42.35 -0.47
CA ASP A 63 -3.29 42.86 0.89
C ASP A 63 -3.38 41.71 1.88
N GLY A 64 -2.38 41.59 2.76
CA GLY A 64 -2.31 40.53 3.78
C GLY A 64 -2.00 39.11 3.30
N TRP A 65 -1.73 38.88 2.00
CA TRP A 65 -1.39 37.54 1.49
C TRP A 65 -0.40 37.53 0.33
N ALA A 66 0.36 36.45 0.20
CA ALA A 66 1.23 36.17 -0.94
C ALA A 66 1.23 34.68 -1.29
N GLU A 67 1.48 34.35 -2.55
CA GLU A 67 1.51 32.99 -3.06
C GLU A 67 2.62 32.82 -4.09
N CYS A 68 3.28 31.67 -4.06
CA CYS A 68 4.17 31.22 -5.11
C CYS A 68 4.13 29.70 -5.26
N ALA A 69 4.77 29.22 -6.32
CA ALA A 69 4.87 27.80 -6.62
C ALA A 69 6.32 27.32 -6.70
N VAL A 70 6.51 26.03 -6.46
CA VAL A 70 7.75 25.30 -6.75
C VAL A 70 7.38 24.11 -7.62
N ARG A 71 8.09 23.95 -8.73
CA ARG A 71 7.94 22.78 -9.60
C ARG A 71 8.69 21.60 -9.02
N LYS A 72 8.01 20.48 -8.87
CA LYS A 72 8.64 19.25 -8.38
C LYS A 72 9.53 18.64 -9.46
N ASP A 73 10.76 18.28 -9.06
CA ASP A 73 11.68 17.48 -9.86
C ASP A 73 11.99 16.19 -9.10
N ALA A 74 11.52 15.06 -9.64
CA ALA A 74 11.69 13.74 -9.06
C ALA A 74 13.05 13.09 -9.43
N GLY A 75 13.93 13.79 -10.13
CA GLY A 75 15.16 13.19 -10.61
C GLY A 75 14.90 12.25 -11.78
N ASP A 76 15.56 11.10 -11.75
CA ASP A 76 15.34 10.01 -12.70
C ASP A 76 14.30 8.98 -12.21
N ASP A 77 13.56 9.28 -11.13
CA ASP A 77 12.49 8.42 -10.63
C ASP A 77 11.20 8.55 -11.48
N TYR A 78 10.53 7.43 -11.73
CA TYR A 78 9.22 7.43 -12.40
C TYR A 78 8.11 7.78 -11.40
N ASP A 79 8.03 9.06 -11.04
CA ASP A 79 7.07 9.59 -10.10
C ASP A 79 5.94 10.34 -10.84
N VAL A 80 4.69 9.94 -10.60
CA VAL A 80 3.49 10.56 -11.21
C VAL A 80 3.36 12.05 -10.88
N THR A 81 4.00 12.49 -9.80
CA THR A 81 3.99 13.89 -9.34
C THR A 81 5.15 14.71 -9.89
N ASN A 82 6.03 14.13 -10.71
CA ASN A 82 7.12 14.85 -11.34
C ASN A 82 6.59 15.97 -12.28
N GLY A 83 7.24 17.14 -12.23
CA GLY A 83 6.88 18.30 -13.04
C GLY A 83 5.65 19.08 -12.58
N ILE A 84 4.91 18.58 -11.57
CA ILE A 84 3.73 19.26 -11.01
C ILE A 84 4.17 20.48 -10.19
N LEU A 85 3.40 21.56 -10.27
CA LEU A 85 3.57 22.75 -9.43
C LEU A 85 2.92 22.56 -8.05
N VAL A 86 3.70 22.83 -7.02
CA VAL A 86 3.27 22.88 -5.62
C VAL A 86 3.21 24.32 -5.19
N TYR A 87 1.99 24.82 -4.97
CA TYR A 87 1.73 26.18 -4.55
C TYR A 87 1.66 26.25 -3.02
N ALA A 88 2.13 27.35 -2.46
CA ALA A 88 1.86 27.72 -1.09
C ALA A 88 1.35 29.16 -1.03
N ARG A 89 0.23 29.34 -0.34
CA ARG A 89 -0.32 30.66 0.00
C ARG A 89 -0.04 30.94 1.46
N ALA A 90 0.60 32.06 1.74
CA ALA A 90 0.79 32.58 3.08
C ALA A 90 -0.14 33.79 3.28
N GLU A 91 -0.83 33.84 4.40
CA GLU A 91 -1.69 34.96 4.76
C GLU A 91 -1.70 35.23 6.27
N PHE A 92 -1.90 36.48 6.64
CA PHE A 92 -2.20 36.86 8.02
C PHE A 92 -3.69 36.61 8.26
N PRO A 93 -4.09 35.71 9.17
CA PRO A 93 -5.49 35.46 9.44
C PRO A 93 -6.14 36.70 10.05
N ASP A 94 -7.36 37.03 9.60
CA ASP A 94 -8.15 38.10 10.19
C ASP A 94 -8.59 37.74 11.61
N ALA A 95 -8.75 38.74 12.48
CA ALA A 95 -9.18 38.54 13.87
C ALA A 95 -10.58 37.92 14.01
N GLU A 96 -11.41 37.97 12.96
CA GLU A 96 -12.80 37.48 12.94
C GLU A 96 -12.97 36.08 12.33
N THR A 97 -12.11 35.65 11.40
CA THR A 97 -12.20 34.34 10.73
C THR A 97 -11.55 33.20 11.52
N GLY A 98 -11.25 33.47 12.80
CA GLY A 98 -10.81 32.53 13.82
C GLY A 98 -10.63 31.10 13.36
N ALA A 99 -9.38 30.66 13.27
CA ALA A 99 -9.01 29.27 13.49
C ALA A 99 -9.35 28.90 14.96
N ALA A 100 -10.62 29.03 15.32
CA ALA A 100 -11.16 29.17 16.67
C ALA A 100 -11.25 27.86 17.43
N ASP A 101 -10.69 26.77 16.90
CA ASP A 101 -10.68 25.47 17.58
C ASP A 101 -9.29 24.99 18.00
N HIS A 102 -8.22 25.75 17.78
CA HIS A 102 -6.87 25.35 18.22
C HIS A 102 -6.22 26.35 19.19
N ALA A 103 -6.47 26.05 20.47
CA ALA A 103 -5.84 26.55 21.68
C ALA A 103 -6.30 27.93 22.17
N VAL A 104 -7.40 27.92 22.93
CA VAL A 104 -7.58 28.83 24.06
C VAL A 104 -6.34 28.70 24.97
N GLY A 105 -5.43 29.69 24.92
CA GLY A 105 -4.34 29.82 25.90
C GLY A 105 -2.91 30.03 25.38
N SER A 106 -2.64 30.06 24.07
CA SER A 106 -1.28 30.35 23.57
C SER A 106 -1.09 31.85 23.29
N PHE A 107 -0.09 32.46 23.95
CA PHE A 107 0.37 33.84 23.68
C PHE A 107 1.40 33.93 22.54
N LEU A 108 1.74 32.81 21.88
CA LEU A 108 2.75 32.76 20.83
C LEU A 108 2.11 32.78 19.43
N PRO A 109 2.76 33.42 18.42
CA PRO A 109 2.34 33.34 17.03
C PRO A 109 2.22 31.88 16.59
N GLN A 110 1.12 31.56 15.91
CA GLN A 110 0.87 30.20 15.42
C GLN A 110 1.09 30.12 13.92
N ILE A 111 1.84 29.10 13.48
CA ILE A 111 1.88 28.68 12.08
C ILE A 111 0.83 27.60 11.87
N VAL A 112 -0.26 27.98 11.20
CA VAL A 112 -1.33 27.07 10.81
C VAL A 112 -1.04 26.54 9.42
N ILE A 113 -1.11 25.22 9.23
CA ILE A 113 -0.84 24.57 7.94
C ILE A 113 -2.08 23.78 7.53
N ASP A 114 -2.63 24.11 6.36
CA ASP A 114 -3.73 23.35 5.74
C ASP A 114 -3.50 23.09 4.24
N GLY A 115 -4.37 22.29 3.63
CA GLY A 115 -4.35 21.93 2.22
C GLY A 115 -5.55 22.44 1.44
N GLY A 116 -5.33 23.13 0.33
CA GLY A 116 -6.36 23.50 -0.63
C GLY A 116 -6.52 22.47 -1.75
N ILE A 117 -6.92 22.93 -2.93
CA ILE A 117 -7.21 22.06 -4.08
C ILE A 117 -6.07 21.09 -4.41
N GLY A 118 -6.44 19.82 -4.59
CA GLY A 118 -5.56 18.72 -4.96
C GLY A 118 -4.60 18.23 -3.88
N ILE A 119 -4.73 18.75 -2.65
CA ILE A 119 -4.26 18.06 -1.45
C ILE A 119 -5.39 17.18 -0.92
N GLY A 120 -5.09 15.90 -0.68
CA GLY A 120 -6.09 14.97 -0.20
C GLY A 120 -6.54 15.25 1.24
N ARG A 121 -7.76 14.82 1.59
CA ARG A 121 -8.26 14.80 2.97
C ARG A 121 -8.25 13.37 3.49
N VAL A 122 -7.82 13.20 4.74
CA VAL A 122 -7.79 11.89 5.40
C VAL A 122 -9.23 11.50 5.76
N THR A 123 -9.70 10.36 5.26
CA THR A 123 -11.03 9.82 5.53
C THR A 123 -11.00 8.57 6.41
N LYS A 124 -9.83 7.95 6.58
CA LYS A 124 -9.63 6.74 7.40
C LYS A 124 -8.59 6.95 8.50
N PRO A 125 -8.73 6.29 9.67
CA PRO A 125 -7.72 6.34 10.72
C PRO A 125 -6.47 5.53 10.32
N GLY A 126 -5.39 5.66 11.10
CA GLY A 126 -4.14 4.91 10.91
C GLY A 126 -3.14 5.56 9.95
N LEU A 127 -3.49 6.69 9.36
CA LEU A 127 -2.58 7.57 8.63
C LEU A 127 -1.85 8.54 9.57
N ASP A 128 -0.79 9.17 9.06
CA ASP A 128 0.03 10.12 9.83
C ASP A 128 -0.75 11.34 10.33
N GLN A 129 -1.80 11.74 9.61
CA GLN A 129 -2.70 12.84 9.98
C GLN A 129 -4.08 12.31 10.38
N PRO A 130 -4.78 12.97 11.30
CA PRO A 130 -6.10 12.52 11.75
C PRO A 130 -7.18 12.67 10.67
N VAL A 131 -8.29 11.95 10.82
CA VAL A 131 -9.46 12.06 9.93
C VAL A 131 -9.95 13.51 9.85
N GLY A 132 -10.24 13.97 8.64
CA GLY A 132 -10.62 15.35 8.29
C GLY A 132 -9.44 16.27 7.96
N ALA A 133 -8.23 15.96 8.43
CA ALA A 133 -7.07 16.80 8.16
C ALA A 133 -6.57 16.68 6.72
N ALA A 134 -5.87 17.71 6.25
CA ALA A 134 -5.12 17.65 5.00
C ALA A 134 -4.01 16.61 5.10
N ALA A 135 -3.85 15.80 4.04
CA ALA A 135 -2.86 14.74 3.89
C ALA A 135 -1.45 15.31 3.67
N ILE A 136 -0.97 16.11 4.64
CA ILE A 136 0.37 16.68 4.72
C ILE A 136 1.02 16.05 5.94
N ASN A 137 1.99 15.16 5.72
CA ASN A 137 2.58 14.39 6.81
C ASN A 137 3.38 15.25 7.80
N SER A 138 3.64 14.69 8.97
CA SER A 138 4.36 15.27 10.11
C SER A 138 5.71 15.88 9.70
N VAL A 139 6.52 15.17 8.92
CA VAL A 139 7.83 15.66 8.45
C VAL A 139 7.69 16.87 7.52
N PRO A 140 6.91 16.83 6.42
CA PRO A 140 6.60 18.02 5.62
C PRO A 140 6.04 19.20 6.42
N ARG A 141 5.12 18.96 7.37
CA ARG A 141 4.61 20.02 8.26
C ARG A 141 5.72 20.62 9.10
N LYS A 142 6.62 19.81 9.66
CA LYS A 142 7.80 20.29 10.39
C LYS A 142 8.71 21.13 9.50
N MET A 143 8.99 20.67 8.27
CA MET A 143 9.82 21.44 7.32
C MET A 143 9.20 22.80 6.99
N ILE A 144 7.88 22.87 6.78
CA ILE A 144 7.16 24.12 6.54
C ILE A 144 7.28 25.02 7.78
N ARG A 145 7.04 24.51 8.99
CA ARG A 145 7.15 25.30 10.24
C ARG A 145 8.57 25.84 10.41
N ASP A 146 9.57 24.97 10.39
CA ASP A 146 10.98 25.37 10.58
C ASP A 146 11.40 26.47 9.57
N ALA A 147 10.97 26.36 8.31
CA ALA A 147 11.25 27.35 7.27
C ALA A 147 10.52 28.68 7.48
N VAL A 148 9.28 28.65 7.95
CA VAL A 148 8.45 29.84 8.18
C VAL A 148 8.82 30.53 9.49
N ASP A 149 9.03 29.77 10.57
CA ASP A 149 9.46 30.27 11.89
C ASP A 149 10.75 31.09 11.76
N ALA A 150 11.76 30.56 11.05
CA ALA A 150 13.02 31.26 10.82
C ALA A 150 12.84 32.64 10.16
N LEU A 151 11.86 32.78 9.26
CA LEU A 151 11.56 34.06 8.59
C LEU A 151 10.79 35.02 9.48
N LEU A 152 9.86 34.51 10.28
CA LEU A 152 9.11 35.33 11.23
C LEU A 152 10.04 35.89 12.31
N GLU A 153 10.95 35.06 12.83
CA GLU A 153 12.00 35.48 13.77
C GLU A 153 12.94 36.52 13.15
N GLU A 154 13.42 36.31 11.92
CA GLU A 154 14.29 37.26 11.21
C GLU A 154 13.60 38.61 11.00
N ALA A 155 12.29 38.61 10.70
CA ALA A 155 11.49 39.82 10.49
C ALA A 155 11.00 40.48 11.79
N GLY A 156 11.10 39.81 12.94
CA GLY A 156 10.49 40.24 14.19
C GLY A 156 8.95 40.27 14.15
N GLU A 157 8.35 39.41 13.32
CA GLU A 157 6.90 39.35 13.13
C GLU A 157 6.25 38.47 14.22
N LEU A 158 5.20 38.99 14.86
CA LEU A 158 4.50 38.33 15.97
C LEU A 158 3.08 37.90 15.62
N ARG A 159 2.61 38.19 14.40
CA ARG A 159 1.33 37.70 13.91
C ARG A 159 1.41 36.22 13.56
N SER A 160 0.31 35.52 13.78
CA SER A 160 0.12 34.16 13.25
C SER A 160 0.10 34.17 11.72
N VAL A 161 0.49 33.07 11.10
CA VAL A 161 0.48 32.91 9.64
C VAL A 161 -0.27 31.62 9.29
N LEU A 162 -1.21 31.73 8.35
CA LEU A 162 -1.86 30.59 7.73
C LEU A 162 -1.13 30.27 6.42
N VAL A 163 -0.64 29.03 6.30
CA VAL A 163 -0.03 28.48 5.10
C VAL A 163 -0.94 27.43 4.50
N THR A 164 -1.49 27.72 3.32
CA THR A 164 -2.32 26.78 2.56
C THR A 164 -1.55 26.22 1.37
N ILE A 165 -1.30 24.91 1.36
CA ILE A 165 -0.63 24.22 0.26
C ILE A 165 -1.66 23.79 -0.79
N LYS A 166 -1.41 24.07 -2.07
CA LYS A 166 -2.30 23.65 -3.19
C LYS A 166 -1.49 22.93 -4.25
N ILE A 167 -2.05 21.85 -4.80
CA ILE A 167 -1.48 21.14 -5.94
C ILE A 167 -2.63 20.83 -6.91
N PRO A 168 -3.08 21.75 -7.77
CA PRO A 168 -4.28 21.56 -8.59
C PRO A 168 -4.26 20.27 -9.43
N ALA A 169 -3.11 19.93 -10.04
CA ALA A 169 -2.93 18.68 -10.79
C ALA A 169 -2.96 17.42 -9.89
N GLY A 170 -2.88 17.58 -8.58
CA GLY A 170 -2.96 16.55 -7.56
C GLY A 170 -4.30 15.82 -7.56
N VAL A 171 -5.40 16.47 -7.96
CA VAL A 171 -6.71 15.82 -8.06
C VAL A 171 -6.68 14.63 -9.03
N GLU A 172 -6.11 14.84 -10.23
CA GLU A 172 -6.00 13.78 -11.24
C GLU A 172 -4.85 12.82 -10.95
N ALA A 173 -3.73 13.31 -10.41
CA ALA A 173 -2.60 12.47 -10.03
C ALA A 173 -3.01 11.44 -8.96
N ALA A 174 -3.81 11.84 -7.97
CA ALA A 174 -4.25 10.98 -6.87
C ALA A 174 -4.94 9.69 -7.33
N LYS A 175 -5.73 9.76 -8.42
CA LYS A 175 -6.44 8.61 -9.00
C LYS A 175 -5.50 7.50 -9.48
N LYS A 176 -4.23 7.81 -9.72
CA LYS A 176 -3.17 6.88 -10.15
C LYS A 176 -2.22 6.49 -9.01
N THR A 177 -2.55 6.84 -7.76
CA THR A 177 -1.76 6.53 -6.57
C THR A 177 -2.50 5.55 -5.65
N PHE A 178 -1.86 5.15 -4.54
CA PHE A 178 -2.48 4.33 -3.50
C PHE A 178 -3.44 5.13 -2.58
N ASN A 179 -3.50 6.46 -2.70
CA ASN A 179 -4.33 7.32 -1.84
C ASN A 179 -5.80 6.88 -1.73
N PRO A 180 -6.51 6.53 -2.81
CA PRO A 180 -7.91 6.11 -2.71
C PRO A 180 -8.09 4.83 -1.88
N VAL A 181 -7.11 3.92 -1.89
CA VAL A 181 -7.14 2.68 -1.09
C VAL A 181 -6.86 2.98 0.38
N LEU A 182 -5.94 3.91 0.65
CA LEU A 182 -5.53 4.31 1.99
C LEU A 182 -6.55 5.19 2.72
N GLY A 183 -7.62 5.64 2.05
CA GLY A 183 -8.58 6.58 2.64
C GLY A 183 -8.10 8.03 2.58
N ILE A 184 -7.54 8.43 1.43
CA ILE A 184 -7.20 9.82 1.14
C ILE A 184 -7.94 10.23 -0.12
N GLU A 185 -8.81 11.23 0.00
CA GLU A 185 -9.74 11.64 -1.06
C GLU A 185 -9.52 13.08 -1.51
N GLY A 186 -9.84 13.39 -2.77
CA GLY A 186 -9.77 14.74 -3.32
C GLY A 186 -8.38 15.24 -3.75
N GLY A 187 -7.30 14.48 -3.50
CA GLY A 187 -5.96 14.90 -3.88
C GLY A 187 -4.83 13.97 -3.43
N ILE A 188 -3.60 14.38 -3.75
CA ILE A 188 -2.38 13.65 -3.37
C ILE A 188 -1.96 13.99 -1.94
N SER A 189 -1.10 13.14 -1.39
CA SER A 189 -0.46 13.40 -0.10
C SER A 189 0.84 14.18 -0.30
N VAL A 190 1.09 15.15 0.59
CA VAL A 190 2.39 15.82 0.71
C VAL A 190 3.22 15.01 1.69
N LEU A 191 4.20 14.29 1.15
CA LEU A 191 4.99 13.29 1.88
C LEU A 191 6.48 13.47 1.59
N GLY A 192 7.30 12.76 2.37
CA GLY A 192 8.76 12.76 2.25
C GLY A 192 9.42 12.82 3.61
N THR A 193 9.94 11.70 4.08
CA THR A 193 10.63 11.57 5.37
C THR A 193 12.04 12.16 5.34
N SER A 194 12.73 12.04 4.20
CA SER A 194 14.10 12.49 4.02
C SER A 194 14.21 13.86 3.33
N GLY A 195 13.12 14.32 2.69
CA GLY A 195 13.10 15.47 1.79
C GLY A 195 13.68 15.20 0.38
N ILE A 196 14.21 14.01 0.13
CA ILE A 196 14.85 13.61 -1.13
C ILE A 196 14.12 12.43 -1.77
N VAL A 197 13.94 12.48 -3.09
CA VAL A 197 13.41 11.37 -3.88
C VAL A 197 14.59 10.55 -4.40
N GLU A 198 14.68 9.31 -3.95
CA GLU A 198 15.63 8.33 -4.49
C GLU A 198 14.95 7.46 -5.55
N PRO A 199 15.51 7.39 -6.77
CA PRO A 199 14.97 6.55 -7.83
C PRO A 199 14.89 5.07 -7.44
N MET A 200 13.75 4.45 -7.75
CA MET A 200 13.50 3.01 -7.53
C MET A 200 13.78 2.58 -6.07
N SER A 201 13.32 3.38 -5.11
CA SER A 201 13.50 3.08 -3.68
C SER A 201 12.61 1.91 -3.22
N GLU A 202 13.24 0.81 -2.81
CA GLU A 202 12.55 -0.30 -2.16
C GLU A 202 11.94 0.11 -0.81
N GLU A 203 12.61 1.01 -0.08
CA GLU A 203 12.12 1.54 1.19
C GLU A 203 10.78 2.26 1.01
N ALA A 204 10.62 3.04 -0.07
CA ALA A 204 9.35 3.72 -0.36
C ALA A 204 8.20 2.74 -0.65
N LEU A 205 8.48 1.62 -1.33
CA LEU A 205 7.49 0.56 -1.57
C LEU A 205 7.11 -0.16 -0.27
N VAL A 206 8.09 -0.48 0.57
CA VAL A 206 7.86 -1.11 1.89
C VAL A 206 7.07 -0.18 2.82
N GLU A 207 7.35 1.13 2.79
CA GLU A 207 6.61 2.12 3.57
C GLU A 207 5.15 2.26 3.12
N THR A 208 4.88 2.09 1.82
CA THR A 208 3.51 2.03 1.29
C THR A 208 2.76 0.81 1.85
N ILE A 209 3.42 -0.35 1.93
CA ILE A 209 2.86 -1.56 2.55
C ILE A 209 2.55 -1.31 4.04
N ARG A 210 3.50 -0.71 4.77
CA ARG A 210 3.33 -0.35 6.19
C ARG A 210 2.15 0.61 6.40
N THR A 211 2.06 1.63 5.57
CA THR A 211 0.97 2.61 5.63
C THR A 211 -0.39 1.93 5.44
N HIS A 212 -0.51 1.01 4.47
CA HIS A 212 -1.75 0.28 4.27
C HIS A 212 -2.09 -0.62 5.47
N LEU A 213 -1.10 -1.35 6.02
CA LEU A 213 -1.32 -2.18 7.20
C LEU A 213 -1.69 -1.34 8.45
N ASN A 214 -1.14 -0.15 8.63
CA ASN A 214 -1.54 0.76 9.71
C ASN A 214 -3.01 1.18 9.59
N VAL A 215 -3.48 1.50 8.37
CA VAL A 215 -4.89 1.82 8.12
C VAL A 215 -5.78 0.64 8.51
N LEU A 216 -5.49 -0.56 8.00
CA LEU A 216 -6.25 -1.76 8.34
C LEU A 216 -6.25 -2.01 9.86
N LYS A 217 -5.10 -1.86 10.52
CA LYS A 217 -4.99 -2.05 11.97
C LYS A 217 -5.84 -1.04 12.75
N ALA A 218 -5.84 0.23 12.33
CA ALA A 218 -6.63 1.28 12.94
C ALA A 218 -8.13 1.11 12.71
N GLU A 219 -8.53 0.45 11.61
CA GLU A 219 -9.90 -0.02 11.36
C GLU A 219 -10.29 -1.25 12.21
N GLY A 220 -9.39 -1.73 13.09
CA GLY A 220 -9.62 -2.86 13.98
C GLY A 220 -9.38 -4.24 13.35
N ARG A 221 -8.80 -4.30 12.15
CA ARG A 221 -8.51 -5.56 11.47
C ARG A 221 -7.47 -6.38 12.24
N ARG A 222 -7.70 -7.69 12.32
CA ARG A 222 -6.76 -8.64 12.90
C ARG A 222 -6.18 -9.59 11.86
N TRP A 223 -6.78 -9.70 10.68
CA TRP A 223 -6.33 -10.62 9.65
C TRP A 223 -6.04 -9.88 8.35
N VAL A 224 -4.94 -10.25 7.69
CA VAL A 224 -4.47 -9.60 6.46
C VAL A 224 -4.62 -10.54 5.28
N ILE A 225 -5.13 -10.01 4.16
CA ILE A 225 -5.07 -10.69 2.87
C ILE A 225 -4.08 -9.93 1.99
N ALA A 226 -2.97 -10.57 1.63
CA ALA A 226 -1.90 -9.97 0.85
C ALA A 226 -1.75 -10.64 -0.52
N VAL A 227 -1.47 -9.82 -1.55
CA VAL A 227 -1.26 -10.28 -2.92
C VAL A 227 -0.01 -9.63 -3.51
N PRO A 228 0.80 -10.36 -4.32
CA PRO A 228 1.93 -9.75 -5.03
C PRO A 228 1.54 -8.69 -6.06
N GLY A 229 0.27 -8.66 -6.48
CA GLY A 229 -0.24 -7.72 -7.48
C GLY A 229 -1.62 -8.14 -8.00
N ASN A 230 -2.08 -7.47 -9.05
CA ASN A 230 -3.46 -7.54 -9.52
C ASN A 230 -3.93 -8.95 -9.94
N MET A 231 -3.03 -9.82 -10.41
CA MET A 231 -3.38 -11.22 -10.71
C MET A 231 -3.89 -11.97 -9.47
N GLY A 232 -3.27 -11.73 -8.31
CA GLY A 232 -3.70 -12.34 -7.05
C GLY A 232 -5.07 -11.83 -6.61
N ALA A 233 -5.31 -10.52 -6.77
CA ALA A 233 -6.61 -9.91 -6.49
C ALA A 233 -7.72 -10.50 -7.37
N GLY A 234 -7.49 -10.58 -8.69
CA GLY A 234 -8.44 -11.15 -9.63
C GLY A 234 -8.70 -12.65 -9.41
N PHE A 235 -7.65 -13.41 -9.05
CA PHE A 235 -7.79 -14.81 -8.67
C PHE A 235 -8.68 -14.96 -7.44
N LEU A 236 -8.40 -14.25 -6.35
CA LEU A 236 -9.18 -14.36 -5.10
C LEU A 236 -10.66 -14.06 -5.31
N GLN A 237 -10.98 -13.05 -6.13
CA GLN A 237 -12.38 -12.75 -6.48
C GLN A 237 -13.08 -13.93 -7.17
N THR A 238 -12.38 -14.60 -8.07
CA THR A 238 -12.93 -15.75 -8.81
C THR A 238 -13.01 -16.99 -7.91
N TYR A 239 -11.97 -17.23 -7.12
CA TYR A 239 -11.84 -18.37 -6.23
C TYR A 239 -12.91 -18.38 -5.13
N LEU A 240 -13.18 -17.22 -4.53
CA LEU A 240 -14.22 -17.07 -3.51
C LEU A 240 -15.63 -17.32 -4.08
N LYS A 241 -15.85 -17.01 -5.37
CA LYS A 241 -17.11 -17.31 -6.06
C LYS A 241 -17.27 -18.79 -6.38
N SER A 242 -16.20 -19.48 -6.76
CA SER A 242 -16.26 -20.90 -7.11
C SER A 242 -16.32 -21.83 -5.89
N CYS A 243 -16.00 -21.35 -4.69
CA CYS A 243 -15.98 -22.16 -3.46
C CYS A 243 -16.75 -21.49 -2.29
N PRO A 244 -18.04 -21.16 -2.44
CA PRO A 244 -18.78 -20.38 -1.46
C PRO A 244 -18.99 -21.09 -0.12
N GLY A 245 -18.88 -22.43 -0.06
CA GLY A 245 -19.07 -23.21 1.18
C GLY A 245 -17.82 -23.37 2.04
N LYS A 246 -16.62 -23.24 1.46
CA LYS A 246 -15.35 -23.52 2.14
C LYS A 246 -14.97 -22.44 3.17
N TYR A 247 -15.49 -21.22 2.99
CA TYR A 247 -15.09 -20.03 3.77
C TYR A 247 -16.27 -19.33 4.50
N LYS A 248 -17.43 -19.99 4.68
CA LYS A 248 -18.56 -19.46 5.48
C LYS A 248 -18.30 -19.55 6.98
N SER A 249 -18.81 -18.60 7.78
CA SER A 249 -18.68 -18.60 9.24
C SER A 249 -19.48 -19.75 9.87
N LYS A 250 -19.17 -20.12 11.12
CA LYS A 250 -19.98 -21.13 11.85
C LYS A 250 -21.41 -20.64 12.13
N ASP A 251 -21.65 -19.33 12.10
CA ASP A 251 -22.97 -18.73 12.32
C ASP A 251 -23.87 -18.81 11.09
N ASP A 252 -23.33 -19.14 9.91
CA ASP A 252 -24.09 -19.34 8.67
C ASP A 252 -24.70 -20.76 8.54
N VAL A 253 -24.54 -21.63 9.56
CA VAL A 253 -25.03 -23.02 9.55
C VAL A 253 -25.99 -23.27 10.71
N SER A 254 -27.08 -22.49 10.80
CA SER A 254 -28.28 -22.94 11.49
C SER A 254 -29.24 -23.55 10.48
N GLY A 255 -29.12 -24.86 10.27
CA GLY A 255 -30.11 -25.67 9.56
C GLY A 255 -29.53 -26.44 8.38
N ILE A 256 -29.08 -27.67 8.62
CA ILE A 256 -29.63 -28.91 8.04
C ILE A 256 -28.72 -30.08 8.47
N CYS A 257 -29.38 -31.18 8.86
CA CYS A 257 -28.87 -32.36 9.52
C CYS A 257 -27.76 -33.14 8.80
N ASP A 258 -26.84 -33.63 9.62
CA ASP A 258 -26.34 -35.02 9.70
C ASP A 258 -26.90 -35.99 8.65
N GLN A 259 -26.04 -36.48 7.73
CA GLN A 259 -25.87 -37.90 7.38
C GLN A 259 -24.51 -38.14 6.70
N THR A 260 -23.76 -39.07 7.28
CA THR A 260 -22.62 -39.79 6.74
C THR A 260 -23.04 -40.73 5.60
N GLU A 261 -22.26 -40.80 4.49
CA GLU A 261 -21.90 -42.00 3.67
C GLU A 261 -21.56 -41.67 2.18
N PRO A 262 -20.80 -42.54 1.46
CA PRO A 262 -19.85 -42.12 0.42
C PRO A 262 -20.43 -42.09 -1.01
N LEU A 263 -19.85 -41.23 -1.86
CA LEU A 263 -20.28 -40.98 -3.24
C LEU A 263 -19.65 -41.96 -4.23
N ASP A 264 -20.49 -42.82 -4.81
CA ASP A 264 -20.24 -43.50 -6.08
C ASP A 264 -21.41 -43.20 -7.05
N ARG A 265 -21.04 -42.68 -8.24
CA ARG A 265 -21.75 -42.67 -9.54
C ARG A 265 -23.14 -41.99 -9.74
N GLN A 266 -23.10 -41.18 -10.80
CA GLN A 266 -24.10 -40.91 -11.85
C GLN A 266 -25.15 -39.79 -11.66
N SER A 267 -25.20 -38.99 -12.72
CA SER A 267 -26.01 -37.82 -13.02
C SER A 267 -27.52 -38.07 -13.11
N SER A 268 -28.32 -37.20 -12.50
CA SER A 268 -29.48 -36.53 -13.15
C SER A 268 -30.17 -35.56 -12.18
N ASP A 269 -30.62 -34.44 -12.73
CA ASP A 269 -31.65 -33.50 -12.23
C ASP A 269 -31.64 -33.11 -10.74
N CYS A 270 -31.17 -31.89 -10.47
CA CYS A 270 -31.83 -31.02 -9.51
C CYS A 270 -31.83 -29.57 -10.02
N SER A 271 -33.04 -29.13 -10.32
CA SER A 271 -33.41 -27.79 -10.74
C SER A 271 -33.15 -26.74 -9.66
N ASP A 272 -32.59 -25.62 -10.13
CA ASP A 272 -32.70 -24.25 -9.64
C ASP A 272 -33.32 -24.03 -8.27
N ARG A 273 -32.44 -23.84 -7.27
CA ARG A 273 -32.66 -22.85 -6.21
C ARG A 273 -31.47 -21.92 -6.17
N ASN A 274 -31.40 -21.03 -7.15
CA ASN A 274 -30.63 -19.80 -7.02
C ASN A 274 -31.26 -18.99 -5.88
N SER A 275 -30.61 -18.96 -4.71
CA SER A 275 -30.73 -17.82 -3.81
C SER A 275 -30.22 -16.62 -4.58
N SER A 276 -31.14 -15.81 -5.11
CA SER A 276 -30.85 -14.58 -5.82
C SER A 276 -30.18 -13.60 -4.86
N VAL A 277 -28.85 -13.61 -4.81
CA VAL A 277 -28.06 -12.54 -4.19
C VAL A 277 -28.20 -11.32 -5.11
N ASN A 278 -28.62 -10.18 -4.56
CA ASN A 278 -28.90 -8.98 -5.35
C ASN A 278 -27.64 -8.51 -6.09
N PRO A 279 -27.72 -8.06 -7.36
CA PRO A 279 -26.55 -7.57 -8.11
C PRO A 279 -25.82 -6.41 -7.41
N SER A 280 -26.52 -5.58 -6.63
CA SER A 280 -25.95 -4.47 -5.86
C SER A 280 -25.07 -4.93 -4.70
N GLU A 281 -25.48 -5.96 -3.96
CA GLU A 281 -24.73 -6.54 -2.83
C GLU A 281 -23.43 -7.20 -3.31
N GLN A 282 -23.45 -7.78 -4.52
CA GLN A 282 -22.28 -8.43 -5.12
C GLN A 282 -21.18 -7.43 -5.53
N ASP A 283 -21.56 -6.26 -6.04
CA ASP A 283 -20.61 -5.22 -6.44
C ASP A 283 -19.99 -4.50 -5.23
N GLU A 284 -20.75 -4.34 -4.14
CA GLU A 284 -20.24 -3.78 -2.89
C GLU A 284 -19.25 -4.72 -2.20
N GLN A 285 -19.56 -6.02 -2.14
CA GLN A 285 -18.65 -6.99 -1.55
C GLN A 285 -17.34 -7.12 -2.34
N LYS A 286 -17.41 -7.01 -3.68
CA LYS A 286 -16.22 -6.96 -4.54
C LYS A 286 -15.34 -5.74 -4.25
N LYS A 287 -15.94 -4.55 -4.15
CA LYS A 287 -15.21 -3.31 -3.83
C LYS A 287 -14.62 -3.33 -2.43
N SER A 288 -15.34 -3.89 -1.46
CA SER A 288 -14.88 -4.03 -0.08
C SER A 288 -13.65 -4.95 0.02
N LEU A 289 -13.66 -6.07 -0.71
CA LEU A 289 -12.50 -6.96 -0.81
C LEU A 289 -11.30 -6.24 -1.45
N GLU A 290 -11.48 -5.59 -2.61
CA GLU A 290 -10.41 -4.88 -3.31
C GLU A 290 -9.74 -3.81 -2.44
N LYS A 291 -10.52 -3.05 -1.67
CA LYS A 291 -10.01 -2.03 -0.75
C LYS A 291 -9.23 -2.62 0.43
N SER A 292 -9.42 -3.91 0.74
CA SER A 292 -8.81 -4.58 1.90
C SER A 292 -7.61 -5.45 1.51
N LEU A 293 -7.33 -5.62 0.21
CA LEU A 293 -6.20 -6.39 -0.27
C LEU A 293 -4.90 -5.59 -0.18
N VAL A 294 -3.95 -6.08 0.61
CA VAL A 294 -2.62 -5.49 0.70
C VAL A 294 -1.78 -5.93 -0.51
N THR A 295 -1.43 -4.99 -1.38
CA THR A 295 -0.50 -5.25 -2.48
C THR A 295 0.94 -5.18 -1.98
N MET A 296 1.61 -6.33 -1.90
CA MET A 296 2.98 -6.43 -1.35
C MET A 296 4.10 -6.46 -2.39
N SER A 297 3.77 -6.40 -3.69
CA SER A 297 4.75 -6.50 -4.77
C SER A 297 5.62 -7.77 -4.62
N ASN A 298 6.94 -7.64 -4.49
CA ASN A 298 7.85 -8.77 -4.29
C ASN A 298 8.27 -8.97 -2.82
N PHE A 299 7.81 -8.11 -1.90
CA PHE A 299 8.33 -8.03 -0.53
C PHE A 299 7.55 -8.89 0.46
N VAL A 300 7.47 -10.19 0.22
CA VAL A 300 6.73 -11.15 1.06
C VAL A 300 7.23 -11.10 2.50
N GLY A 301 8.55 -11.24 2.70
CA GLY A 301 9.16 -11.24 4.03
C GLY A 301 8.91 -9.94 4.81
N LYS A 302 9.12 -8.78 4.17
CA LYS A 302 8.87 -7.48 4.81
C LYS A 302 7.41 -7.29 5.19
N THR A 303 6.48 -7.77 4.36
CA THR A 303 5.04 -7.70 4.66
C THR A 303 4.69 -8.52 5.89
N ILE A 304 5.27 -9.71 6.03
CA ILE A 304 5.12 -10.55 7.22
C ILE A 304 5.71 -9.87 8.46
N ASP A 305 6.92 -9.31 8.34
CA ASP A 305 7.58 -8.61 9.45
C ASP A 305 6.71 -7.45 9.97
N ILE A 306 6.20 -6.63 9.06
CA ILE A 306 5.37 -5.46 9.42
C ILE A 306 4.04 -5.92 10.03
N ALA A 307 3.41 -6.96 9.47
CA ALA A 307 2.16 -7.48 10.02
C ALA A 307 2.35 -8.06 11.44
N ALA A 308 3.47 -8.74 11.71
CA ALA A 308 3.81 -9.21 13.05
C ALA A 308 4.09 -8.04 14.00
N GLU A 309 4.89 -7.06 13.57
CA GLU A 309 5.23 -5.85 14.35
C GLU A 309 3.97 -5.05 14.76
N LEU A 310 2.99 -4.95 13.87
CA LEU A 310 1.72 -4.28 14.13
C LEU A 310 0.71 -5.14 14.91
N GLY A 311 1.09 -6.38 15.27
CA GLY A 311 0.29 -7.28 16.08
C GLY A 311 -1.00 -7.76 15.38
N PHE A 312 -0.92 -8.10 14.10
CA PHE A 312 -1.99 -8.86 13.43
C PHE A 312 -2.02 -10.30 13.96
N SER A 313 -3.18 -10.95 13.91
CA SER A 313 -3.33 -12.37 14.29
C SER A 313 -2.85 -13.31 13.19
N GLY A 314 -3.02 -12.93 11.93
CA GLY A 314 -2.54 -13.74 10.81
C GLY A 314 -2.59 -13.05 9.46
N ILE A 315 -1.89 -13.62 8.51
CA ILE A 315 -1.78 -13.15 7.12
C ILE A 315 -1.93 -14.32 6.16
N VAL A 316 -2.78 -14.17 5.14
CA VAL A 316 -2.86 -15.09 4.01
C VAL A 316 -2.32 -14.42 2.75
N ILE A 317 -1.41 -15.12 2.08
CA ILE A 317 -0.77 -14.67 0.84
C ILE A 317 -1.36 -15.44 -0.33
N ALA A 318 -1.99 -14.75 -1.28
CA ALA A 318 -2.48 -15.37 -2.50
C ALA A 318 -1.68 -14.91 -3.72
N GLY A 319 -1.11 -15.85 -4.47
CA GLY A 319 -0.24 -15.48 -5.59
C GLY A 319 0.03 -16.61 -6.59
N HIS A 320 0.58 -16.20 -7.73
CA HIS A 320 0.92 -17.10 -8.82
C HIS A 320 2.12 -17.98 -8.46
N MET A 321 2.07 -19.25 -8.88
CA MET A 321 3.12 -20.24 -8.61
C MET A 321 4.51 -19.77 -9.07
N GLY A 322 4.61 -19.11 -10.22
CA GLY A 322 5.88 -18.59 -10.75
C GLY A 322 6.58 -17.57 -9.87
N LYS A 323 5.87 -16.94 -8.92
CA LYS A 323 6.46 -16.08 -7.88
C LYS A 323 6.60 -16.80 -6.56
N LEU A 324 5.52 -17.41 -6.08
CA LEU A 324 5.45 -17.97 -4.72
C LEU A 324 6.25 -19.26 -4.56
N VAL A 325 6.56 -19.98 -5.64
CA VAL A 325 7.40 -21.19 -5.58
C VAL A 325 8.74 -20.93 -4.88
N LYS A 326 9.29 -19.72 -5.01
CA LYS A 326 10.57 -19.32 -4.39
C LYS A 326 10.56 -19.42 -2.86
N ILE A 327 9.39 -19.27 -2.24
CA ILE A 327 9.21 -19.38 -0.79
C ILE A 327 9.51 -20.79 -0.29
N GLY A 328 9.36 -21.83 -1.15
CA GLY A 328 9.69 -23.21 -0.79
C GLY A 328 11.17 -23.45 -0.47
N ASN A 329 12.05 -22.52 -0.86
CA ASN A 329 13.47 -22.48 -0.50
C ASN A 329 13.81 -21.33 0.46
N GLY A 330 12.82 -20.68 1.08
CA GLY A 330 13.01 -19.57 2.01
C GLY A 330 13.34 -18.23 1.35
N ILE A 331 13.20 -18.10 0.02
CA ILE A 331 13.42 -16.85 -0.69
C ILE A 331 12.19 -15.95 -0.51
N MET A 332 12.31 -14.97 0.39
CA MET A 332 11.21 -14.09 0.80
C MET A 332 11.08 -12.79 -0.01
N ASN A 333 11.95 -12.58 -1.01
CA ASN A 333 11.78 -11.56 -2.04
C ASN A 333 11.54 -12.27 -3.38
N THR A 334 10.37 -12.08 -4.00
CA THR A 334 10.01 -12.85 -5.20
C THR A 334 10.60 -12.29 -6.50
N HIS A 335 11.36 -11.19 -6.45
CA HIS A 335 11.97 -10.61 -7.64
C HIS A 335 13.07 -11.55 -8.20
N SER A 336 13.12 -11.76 -9.52
CA SER A 336 14.08 -12.70 -10.13
C SER A 336 15.53 -12.27 -10.02
N LYS A 337 15.80 -10.96 -10.01
CA LYS A 337 17.15 -10.42 -9.81
C LYS A 337 17.71 -10.69 -8.40
N GLU A 338 16.84 -10.80 -7.39
CA GLU A 338 17.25 -11.03 -6.00
C GLU A 338 17.69 -12.47 -5.80
N ALA A 339 16.83 -13.39 -6.24
CA ALA A 339 17.17 -14.79 -6.38
C ALA A 339 16.18 -15.46 -7.36
N ASP A 340 16.71 -16.35 -8.18
CA ASP A 340 15.92 -17.37 -8.86
C ASP A 340 16.19 -18.72 -8.20
N GLY A 341 15.12 -19.41 -7.84
CA GLY A 341 15.14 -20.72 -7.20
C GLY A 341 13.91 -21.54 -7.57
N ARG A 342 13.26 -21.17 -8.68
CA ARG A 342 11.98 -21.77 -9.12
C ARG A 342 12.19 -23.24 -9.46
N MET A 343 13.16 -23.54 -10.33
CA MET A 343 13.43 -24.92 -10.75
C MET A 343 14.01 -25.75 -9.62
N ASP A 344 14.94 -25.21 -8.83
CA ASP A 344 15.51 -25.91 -7.68
C ASP A 344 14.45 -26.31 -6.66
N THR A 345 13.48 -25.42 -6.39
CA THR A 345 12.37 -25.74 -5.50
C THR A 345 11.51 -26.86 -6.09
N LEU A 346 11.07 -26.74 -7.35
CA LEU A 346 10.23 -27.75 -7.98
C LEU A 346 10.92 -29.11 -8.05
N LEU A 347 12.18 -29.14 -8.46
CA LEU A 347 13.00 -30.34 -8.55
C LEU A 347 13.14 -31.00 -7.18
N SER A 348 13.50 -30.22 -6.15
CA SER A 348 13.65 -30.73 -4.79
C SER A 348 12.32 -31.24 -4.21
N CYS A 349 11.22 -30.56 -4.49
CA CYS A 349 9.88 -31.00 -4.09
C CYS A 349 9.44 -32.26 -4.84
N ALA A 350 9.73 -32.38 -6.14
CA ALA A 350 9.39 -33.55 -6.94
C ALA A 350 10.15 -34.80 -6.45
N LEU A 351 11.44 -34.64 -6.18
CA LEU A 351 12.27 -35.69 -5.57
C LEU A 351 11.68 -36.11 -4.20
N SER A 352 11.32 -35.15 -3.36
CA SER A 352 10.73 -35.39 -2.05
C SER A 352 9.31 -35.97 -2.12
N ALA A 353 8.60 -35.80 -3.24
CA ALA A 353 7.33 -36.45 -3.53
C ALA A 353 7.51 -37.94 -3.91
N GLY A 354 8.76 -38.41 -4.06
CA GLY A 354 9.08 -39.82 -4.25
C GLY A 354 9.39 -40.22 -5.71
N THR A 355 9.58 -39.25 -6.62
CA THR A 355 10.01 -39.60 -7.99
C THR A 355 11.49 -39.95 -8.05
N GLU A 356 11.80 -41.05 -8.72
CA GLU A 356 13.18 -41.47 -9.04
C GLU A 356 13.48 -41.31 -10.55
N ASP A 357 12.55 -40.74 -11.32
CA ASP A 357 12.69 -40.53 -12.76
C ASP A 357 13.69 -39.40 -13.05
N LEU A 358 14.93 -39.80 -13.34
CA LEU A 358 16.02 -38.88 -13.67
C LEU A 358 15.77 -38.08 -14.96
N GLU A 359 14.99 -38.60 -15.92
CA GLU A 359 14.65 -37.85 -17.12
C GLU A 359 13.67 -36.73 -16.80
N LEU A 360 12.65 -37.01 -15.99
CA LEU A 360 11.71 -36.00 -15.50
C LEU A 360 12.43 -34.91 -14.70
N LEU A 361 13.31 -35.28 -13.76
CA LEU A 361 14.06 -34.31 -12.95
C LEU A 361 14.95 -33.40 -13.81
N ARG A 362 15.59 -33.95 -14.85
CA ARG A 362 16.37 -33.16 -15.83
C ARG A 362 15.49 -32.21 -16.65
N LYS A 363 14.29 -32.65 -17.06
CA LYS A 363 13.31 -31.79 -17.75
C LYS A 363 12.88 -30.61 -16.87
N ILE A 364 12.59 -30.86 -15.60
CA ILE A 364 12.26 -29.81 -14.63
C ILE A 364 13.42 -28.83 -14.48
N GLN A 365 14.65 -29.33 -14.28
CA GLN A 365 15.83 -28.48 -14.12
C GLN A 365 16.10 -27.60 -15.35
N GLY A 366 15.90 -28.16 -16.54
CA GLY A 366 16.11 -27.48 -17.82
C GLY A 366 14.95 -26.60 -18.27
N SER A 367 13.85 -26.54 -17.52
CA SER A 367 12.68 -25.71 -17.86
C SER A 367 12.98 -24.23 -17.70
N ASN A 368 12.53 -23.41 -18.64
CA ASN A 368 12.69 -21.95 -18.57
C ASN A 368 11.61 -21.29 -17.69
N THR A 369 10.44 -21.91 -17.64
CA THR A 369 9.27 -21.36 -16.96
C THR A 369 8.70 -22.34 -15.95
N THR A 370 8.06 -21.79 -14.92
CA THR A 370 7.38 -22.59 -13.89
C THR A 370 6.24 -23.40 -14.50
N ASP A 371 5.56 -22.88 -15.52
CA ASP A 371 4.47 -23.57 -16.20
C ASP A 371 4.95 -24.80 -16.97
N GLU A 372 6.07 -24.68 -17.70
CA GLU A 372 6.72 -25.80 -18.40
C GLU A 372 7.09 -26.93 -17.43
N ALA A 373 7.71 -26.60 -16.29
CA ALA A 373 8.03 -27.58 -15.26
C ALA A 373 6.78 -28.22 -14.65
N MET A 374 5.71 -27.44 -14.42
CA MET A 374 4.42 -27.98 -13.95
C MET A 374 3.76 -28.91 -14.97
N ASP A 375 3.86 -28.61 -16.27
CA ASP A 375 3.34 -29.48 -17.32
C ASP A 375 4.07 -30.83 -17.35
N HIS A 376 5.39 -30.85 -17.17
CA HIS A 376 6.16 -32.08 -17.03
C HIS A 376 5.72 -32.90 -15.81
N LEU A 377 5.56 -32.26 -14.65
CA LEU A 377 5.06 -32.90 -13.43
C LEU A 377 3.64 -33.47 -13.61
N LYS A 378 2.79 -32.75 -14.35
CA LYS A 378 1.42 -33.17 -14.66
C LYS A 378 1.40 -34.39 -15.57
N GLN A 379 2.22 -34.39 -16.63
CA GLN A 379 2.35 -35.53 -17.55
C GLN A 379 2.85 -36.79 -16.83
N ALA A 380 3.72 -36.62 -15.84
CA ALA A 380 4.21 -37.72 -15.00
C ALA A 380 3.23 -38.14 -13.89
N GLY A 381 2.12 -37.42 -13.69
CA GLY A 381 1.11 -37.74 -12.69
C GLY A 381 1.49 -37.42 -11.23
N ILE A 382 2.57 -36.65 -11.00
CA ILE A 382 3.09 -36.35 -9.64
C ILE A 382 2.94 -34.88 -9.23
N LEU A 383 2.23 -34.07 -10.03
CA LEU A 383 2.06 -32.64 -9.76
C LEU A 383 1.43 -32.38 -8.39
N GLU A 384 0.34 -33.06 -8.05
CA GLU A 384 -0.38 -32.84 -6.78
C GLU A 384 0.51 -33.16 -5.57
N ASP A 385 1.25 -34.26 -5.60
CA ASP A 385 2.18 -34.62 -4.53
C ASP A 385 3.35 -33.65 -4.43
N THR A 386 3.87 -33.19 -5.56
CA THR A 386 4.92 -32.17 -5.61
C THR A 386 4.44 -30.84 -5.00
N ILE A 387 3.22 -30.41 -5.34
CA ILE A 387 2.61 -29.20 -4.76
C ILE A 387 2.35 -29.38 -3.26
N ARG A 388 1.91 -30.57 -2.81
CA ARG A 388 1.72 -30.89 -1.39
C ARG A 388 3.03 -30.75 -0.60
N VAL A 389 4.14 -31.27 -1.13
CA VAL A 389 5.46 -31.12 -0.52
C VAL A 389 5.88 -29.65 -0.49
N PHE A 390 5.72 -28.95 -1.62
CA PHE A 390 6.03 -27.52 -1.71
C PHE A 390 5.27 -26.70 -0.67
N LEU A 391 3.96 -26.91 -0.52
CA LEU A 391 3.11 -26.16 0.42
C LEU A 391 3.54 -26.40 1.87
N LYS A 392 3.88 -27.64 2.24
CA LYS A 392 4.42 -27.93 3.58
C LYS A 392 5.73 -27.19 3.85
N ARG A 393 6.63 -27.14 2.86
CA ARG A 393 7.91 -26.41 2.97
C ARG A 393 7.68 -24.91 3.06
N ALA A 394 6.82 -24.37 2.22
CA ALA A 394 6.50 -22.95 2.21
C ALA A 394 5.84 -22.51 3.54
N ALA A 395 4.90 -23.31 4.07
CA ALA A 395 4.30 -23.07 5.38
C ALA A 395 5.36 -22.97 6.48
N TRP A 396 6.33 -23.91 6.51
CA TRP A 396 7.44 -23.86 7.46
C TRP A 396 8.27 -22.58 7.31
N HIS A 397 8.62 -22.18 6.08
CA HIS A 397 9.40 -20.96 5.84
C HIS A 397 8.65 -19.69 6.25
N LEU A 398 7.34 -19.62 6.00
CA LEU A 398 6.50 -18.49 6.39
C LEU A 398 6.40 -18.36 7.92
N ALA A 399 6.10 -19.47 8.61
CA ALA A 399 6.06 -19.50 10.07
C ALA A 399 7.42 -19.17 10.70
N HIS A 400 8.51 -19.70 10.12
CA HIS A 400 9.86 -19.37 10.57
C HIS A 400 10.19 -17.88 10.40
N ARG A 401 9.72 -17.24 9.31
CA ARG A 401 9.90 -15.80 9.10
C ARG A 401 9.10 -14.98 10.11
N SER A 402 7.88 -15.40 10.44
CA SER A 402 7.05 -14.74 11.45
C SER A 402 7.47 -15.03 12.89
N ARG A 403 8.46 -15.92 13.12
CA ARG A 403 8.90 -16.37 14.45
C ARG A 403 7.74 -16.91 15.31
N ASP A 404 6.74 -17.50 14.65
CA ASP A 404 5.50 -17.98 15.27
C ASP A 404 4.67 -16.88 15.99
N GLU A 405 4.98 -15.60 15.78
CA GLU A 405 4.22 -14.46 16.34
C GLU A 405 2.95 -14.14 15.52
N LEU A 406 2.91 -14.59 14.27
CA LEU A 406 1.83 -14.34 13.31
C LEU A 406 1.47 -15.66 12.60
N LYS A 407 0.18 -16.02 12.59
CA LYS A 407 -0.30 -17.14 11.77
C LYS A 407 -0.12 -16.82 10.29
N THR A 408 0.44 -17.74 9.51
CA THR A 408 0.70 -17.51 8.09
C THR A 408 0.02 -18.55 7.21
N GLY A 409 -0.66 -18.08 6.18
CA GLY A 409 -1.27 -18.92 5.15
C GLY A 409 -0.79 -18.54 3.75
N MET A 410 -0.83 -19.50 2.83
CA MET A 410 -0.54 -19.26 1.42
C MET A 410 -1.51 -20.01 0.52
N ILE A 411 -1.99 -19.34 -0.52
CA ILE A 411 -2.83 -19.90 -1.59
C ILE A 411 -2.09 -19.68 -2.92
N VAL A 412 -1.99 -20.74 -3.71
CA VAL A 412 -1.22 -20.72 -4.96
C VAL A 412 -2.07 -21.12 -6.15
N PHE A 413 -1.89 -20.39 -7.25
CA PHE A 413 -2.61 -20.61 -8.51
C PHE A 413 -1.68 -20.58 -9.73
N GLY A 414 -2.10 -21.23 -10.81
CA GLY A 414 -1.39 -21.33 -12.07
C GLY A 414 -1.69 -20.17 -13.03
N THR A 415 -1.05 -20.16 -14.21
CA THR A 415 -1.16 -19.05 -15.17
C THR A 415 -2.56 -18.84 -15.74
N LYS A 416 -3.40 -19.89 -15.76
CA LYS A 416 -4.79 -19.81 -16.22
C LYS A 416 -5.76 -19.43 -15.09
N GLY A 417 -5.25 -19.08 -13.91
CA GLY A 417 -6.05 -18.76 -12.72
C GLY A 417 -6.64 -20.00 -12.04
N GLU A 418 -6.15 -21.19 -12.38
CA GLU A 418 -6.53 -22.44 -11.75
C GLU A 418 -5.90 -22.55 -10.35
N TYR A 419 -6.70 -22.97 -9.37
CA TYR A 419 -6.22 -23.27 -8.02
C TYR A 419 -5.29 -24.48 -8.06
N LEU A 420 -4.10 -24.35 -7.46
CA LEU A 420 -3.11 -25.44 -7.35
C LEU A 420 -3.07 -26.03 -5.94
N GLY A 421 -3.25 -25.20 -4.91
CA GLY A 421 -3.24 -25.65 -3.52
C GLY A 421 -3.07 -24.52 -2.53
N GLU A 422 -3.21 -24.84 -1.24
CA GLU A 422 -3.04 -23.91 -0.13
C GLU A 422 -2.42 -24.61 1.08
N THR A 423 -1.81 -23.83 1.97
CA THR A 423 -1.29 -24.33 3.25
C THR A 423 -2.43 -24.55 4.25
N ASP A 424 -2.21 -25.41 5.24
CA ASP A 424 -3.24 -25.84 6.20
C ASP A 424 -3.97 -24.66 6.89
N ASP A 425 -3.24 -23.62 7.31
CA ASP A 425 -3.81 -22.45 7.99
C ASP A 425 -4.48 -21.43 7.04
N ALA A 426 -4.29 -21.54 5.72
CA ALA A 426 -4.73 -20.51 4.78
C ALA A 426 -6.25 -20.32 4.80
N ALA A 427 -6.99 -21.42 4.95
CA ALA A 427 -8.44 -21.37 4.91
C ALA A 427 -9.07 -20.72 6.14
N GLU A 428 -8.52 -21.00 7.33
CA GLU A 428 -8.93 -20.36 8.58
C GLU A 428 -8.67 -18.86 8.52
N ILE A 429 -7.44 -18.47 8.15
CA ILE A 429 -7.03 -17.06 8.09
C ILE A 429 -7.90 -16.28 7.10
N LEU A 430 -8.12 -16.84 5.90
CA LEU A 430 -8.95 -16.19 4.88
C LEU A 430 -10.39 -16.03 5.35
N LYS A 431 -10.96 -17.06 5.99
CA LYS A 431 -12.31 -17.03 6.53
C LYS A 431 -12.47 -15.93 7.59
N GLU A 432 -11.52 -15.81 8.52
CA GLU A 432 -11.54 -14.76 9.55
C GLU A 432 -11.36 -13.36 8.95
N ALA A 433 -10.51 -13.19 7.95
CA ALA A 433 -10.39 -11.91 7.25
C ALA A 433 -11.69 -11.51 6.53
N LEU A 434 -12.38 -12.48 5.92
CA LEU A 434 -13.65 -12.25 5.24
C LEU A 434 -14.81 -11.99 6.22
N SER A 435 -14.80 -12.59 7.41
CA SER A 435 -15.82 -12.30 8.44
C SER A 435 -15.71 -10.86 8.94
N GLU A 436 -14.48 -10.37 9.17
CA GLU A 436 -14.24 -8.95 9.52
C GLU A 436 -14.76 -8.00 8.43
N LEU A 437 -14.67 -8.38 7.14
CA LEU A 437 -15.20 -7.56 6.03
C LEU A 437 -16.71 -7.42 6.08
N LYS A 438 -17.42 -8.52 6.36
CA LYS A 438 -18.89 -8.52 6.46
C LYS A 438 -19.40 -7.74 7.67
N MET A 439 -18.69 -7.84 8.81
CA MET A 439 -19.07 -7.12 10.02
C MET A 439 -18.97 -5.60 9.83
N GLN A 440 -17.93 -5.12 9.14
CA GLN A 440 -17.79 -3.69 8.86
C GLN A 440 -18.89 -3.16 7.93
N SER A 441 -19.24 -3.88 6.86
CA SER A 441 -20.33 -3.43 5.96
C SER A 441 -21.67 -3.30 6.68
N LEU A 442 -21.96 -4.21 7.64
CA LEU A 442 -23.18 -4.13 8.45
C LEU A 442 -23.17 -2.92 9.40
N CYS A 443 -22.02 -2.59 10.00
CA CYS A 443 -21.91 -1.39 10.85
C CYS A 443 -22.05 -0.09 10.05
N GLU A 444 -21.45 0.01 8.86
CA GLU A 444 -21.56 1.19 7.99
C GLU A 444 -23.00 1.43 7.52
N GLU A 445 -23.77 0.38 7.23
CA GLU A 445 -25.18 0.49 6.86
C GLU A 445 -26.07 0.96 8.03
N GLU A 446 -25.76 0.58 9.27
CA GLU A 446 -26.51 1.02 10.45
C GLU A 446 -26.25 2.50 10.79
N ASP A 447 -25.02 2.98 10.63
CA ASP A 447 -24.66 4.39 10.84
C ASP A 447 -25.25 5.31 9.76
N HIS A 448 -25.40 4.84 8.52
CA HIS A 448 -26.08 5.62 7.47
C HIS A 448 -27.61 5.68 7.60
N ARG A 449 -28.22 4.79 8.40
CA ARG A 449 -29.67 4.80 8.67
C ARG A 449 -30.06 5.62 9.90
N ARG A 450 -29.08 6.10 10.68
CA ARG A 450 -29.26 7.00 11.82
C ARG A 450 -28.99 8.44 11.41
#